data_AF-A0A2U1BA32-F1
#
_entry.id   AF-A0A2U1BA32-F1
#
_cell.length_a   1.000
_cell.length_b   1.000
_cell.length_c   1.000
_cell.angle_alpha   90.00
_cell.angle_beta   90.00
_cell.angle_gamma   90.00
#
_symmetry.space_group_name_H-M   'P 1'
#
loop_
_entity.id
_entity.type
_entity.pdbx_description
1 polymer ?
#
loop_
_entity_poly.entity_id
_entity_poly.type
_entity_poly.pdbx_seq_one_letter_code
_entity_poly.pdbx_strand_id
1 'polypeptide(L)'
;MRFFSVSLFSVALVVQCAGSTLDIDRRGALSLGGKRFEMVFFNPKWVAYPQYTPMPGYYRIENKNAEYVKIALNFPEAKNGTLVHRLQKTAPSHWTLRSEVDFPEHIELPGVMSLRLPGEEYRGVKLKADGTELLCPPVPPGDKKAIIFRRQCRELRIPDQNGEWILKGDFHLLLQDNRCFRNGKDFELRLSFTRLKPPARYPAVLDLAIEYWTAQQPSDHSQTNLQQDKVSDEK
;
A
#
# COMPACT_ATOMS: atom_id res chain seq x y z
N MET A 1 -23.33 13.88 -58.16
CA MET A 1 -22.07 13.51 -57.47
C MET A 1 -22.30 13.62 -55.97
N ARG A 2 -22.23 12.50 -55.24
CA ARG A 2 -22.31 12.47 -53.77
C ARG A 2 -20.94 12.04 -53.25
N PHE A 3 -20.30 12.90 -52.46
CA PHE A 3 -19.09 12.55 -51.72
C PHE A 3 -19.50 11.83 -50.44
N PHE A 4 -19.05 10.60 -50.24
CA PHE A 4 -19.10 9.92 -48.94
C PHE A 4 -17.81 10.25 -48.19
N SER A 5 -17.95 10.98 -47.07
CA SER A 5 -16.89 11.15 -46.08
C SER A 5 -16.95 9.97 -45.12
N VAL A 6 -15.93 9.10 -45.15
CA VAL A 6 -15.77 8.04 -44.15
C VAL A 6 -14.89 8.59 -43.04
N SER A 7 -15.48 8.90 -41.90
CA SER A 7 -14.74 9.25 -40.68
C SER A 7 -14.21 7.98 -40.02
N LEU A 8 -12.89 7.81 -39.97
CA LEU A 8 -12.23 6.83 -39.11
C LEU A 8 -12.42 7.24 -37.65
N PHE A 9 -13.15 6.45 -36.88
CA PHE A 9 -13.12 6.51 -35.42
C PHE A 9 -11.94 5.68 -34.91
N SER A 10 -10.90 6.36 -34.42
CA SER A 10 -9.85 5.71 -33.63
C SER A 10 -10.42 5.34 -32.26
N VAL A 11 -10.70 4.06 -32.05
CA VAL A 11 -11.01 3.51 -30.72
C VAL A 11 -9.69 3.40 -29.96
N ALA A 12 -9.42 4.33 -29.05
CA ALA A 12 -8.33 4.20 -28.11
C ALA A 12 -8.69 3.08 -27.11
N LEU A 13 -8.08 1.91 -27.27
CA LEU A 13 -8.17 0.82 -26.31
C LEU A 13 -7.38 1.21 -25.05
N VAL A 14 -8.07 1.71 -24.02
CA VAL A 14 -7.46 1.86 -22.69
C VAL A 14 -7.31 0.47 -22.11
N VAL A 15 -6.11 -0.10 -22.24
CA VAL A 15 -5.73 -1.30 -21.50
C VAL A 15 -5.60 -0.91 -20.03
N GLN A 16 -6.68 -1.13 -19.28
CA GLN A 16 -6.65 -1.03 -17.84
C GLN A 16 -5.87 -2.24 -17.32
N CYS A 17 -4.57 -2.10 -17.09
CA CYS A 17 -3.78 -3.13 -16.42
C CYS A 17 -4.43 -3.42 -15.05
N ALA A 18 -5.00 -4.61 -14.90
CA ALA A 18 -5.75 -5.05 -13.71
C ALA A 18 -4.89 -5.27 -12.45
N GLY A 19 -3.70 -4.65 -12.35
CA GLY A 19 -2.70 -4.95 -11.32
C GLY A 19 -2.28 -3.79 -10.40
N SER A 20 -2.69 -2.55 -10.67
CA SER A 20 -2.14 -1.36 -10.00
C SER A 20 -3.21 -0.42 -9.43
N THR A 21 -4.16 -0.99 -8.67
CA THR A 21 -5.18 -0.20 -7.98
C THR A 21 -4.71 0.22 -6.59
N LEU A 22 -4.86 1.52 -6.31
CA LEU A 22 -4.71 2.11 -4.99
C LEU A 22 -6.02 2.78 -4.61
N ASP A 23 -6.65 2.32 -3.53
CA ASP A 23 -7.93 2.83 -3.07
C ASP A 23 -8.08 2.80 -1.55
N ILE A 24 -9.11 3.49 -1.06
CA ILE A 24 -9.58 3.39 0.32
C ILE A 24 -10.80 2.46 0.32
N ASP A 25 -10.67 1.33 0.99
CA ASP A 25 -11.67 0.28 0.98
C ASP A 25 -12.92 0.64 1.79
N ARG A 26 -13.93 -0.24 1.79
CA ARG A 26 -15.20 -0.01 2.51
C ARG A 26 -15.08 0.20 4.02
N ARG A 27 -13.97 -0.21 4.65
CA ARG A 27 -13.70 -0.01 6.08
C ARG A 27 -12.82 1.21 6.34
N GLY A 28 -12.41 1.91 5.28
CA GLY A 28 -11.54 3.08 5.37
C GLY A 28 -10.05 2.71 5.47
N ALA A 29 -9.68 1.46 5.15
CA ALA A 29 -8.28 1.04 5.11
C ALA A 29 -7.71 1.27 3.70
N LEU A 30 -6.41 1.50 3.61
CA LEU A 30 -5.71 1.66 2.33
C LEU A 30 -5.50 0.28 1.68
N SER A 31 -5.81 0.12 0.40
CA SER A 31 -5.52 -1.09 -0.37
C SER A 31 -4.51 -0.83 -1.49
N LEU A 32 -3.40 -1.57 -1.51
CA LEU A 32 -2.41 -1.60 -2.60
C LEU A 32 -2.55 -2.92 -3.37
N GLY A 33 -3.09 -2.92 -4.59
CA GLY A 33 -3.19 -4.15 -5.41
C GLY A 33 -3.89 -5.31 -4.67
N GLY A 34 -4.98 -4.99 -3.96
CA GLY A 34 -5.74 -5.93 -3.13
C GLY A 34 -5.15 -6.26 -1.75
N LYS A 35 -3.91 -5.85 -1.47
CA LYS A 35 -3.26 -5.97 -0.16
C LYS A 35 -3.70 -4.80 0.72
N ARG A 36 -4.11 -5.07 1.96
CA ARG A 36 -4.72 -4.05 2.83
C ARG A 36 -3.76 -3.62 3.92
N PHE A 37 -3.57 -2.31 4.04
CA PHE A 37 -3.01 -1.68 5.24
C PHE A 37 -4.14 -1.32 6.17
N GLU A 38 -4.29 -2.08 7.24
CA GLU A 38 -5.24 -1.75 8.30
C GLU A 38 -4.57 -0.89 9.36
N MET A 39 -5.36 0.00 9.96
CA MET A 39 -4.93 0.68 11.18
C MET A 39 -5.02 -0.26 12.38
N VAL A 40 -3.97 -0.26 13.20
CA VAL A 40 -3.91 -1.01 14.45
C VAL A 40 -3.39 -0.10 15.55
N PHE A 41 -4.17 0.03 16.63
CA PHE A 41 -3.71 0.65 17.87
C PHE A 41 -3.45 -0.43 18.90
N PHE A 42 -2.51 -0.19 19.82
CA PHE A 42 -2.25 -1.09 20.93
C PHE A 42 -2.51 -0.38 22.25
N ASN A 43 -3.11 -1.07 23.21
CA ASN A 43 -3.21 -0.55 24.58
C ASN A 43 -1.88 -0.71 25.34
N PRO A 44 -1.73 -0.13 26.55
CA PRO A 44 -0.49 -0.25 27.34
C PRO A 44 -0.09 -1.69 27.70
N LYS A 45 -1.03 -2.65 27.61
CA LYS A 45 -0.78 -4.08 27.79
C LYS A 45 -0.45 -4.80 26.47
N TRP A 46 -0.22 -4.04 25.40
CA TRP A 46 0.05 -4.53 24.04
C TRP A 46 -1.08 -5.36 23.42
N VAL A 47 -2.32 -5.18 23.87
CA VAL A 47 -3.50 -5.76 23.21
C VAL A 47 -3.80 -4.93 21.97
N ALA A 48 -3.95 -5.60 20.83
CA ALA A 48 -4.21 -4.95 19.55
C ALA A 48 -5.69 -4.65 19.34
N TYR A 49 -5.97 -3.47 18.78
CA TYR A 49 -7.25 -3.02 18.27
C TYR A 49 -7.17 -2.83 16.76
N PRO A 50 -7.25 -3.91 15.95
CA PRO A 50 -7.18 -3.81 14.50
C PRO A 50 -8.49 -3.26 13.90
N GLN A 51 -8.38 -2.48 12.83
CA GLN A 51 -9.51 -1.93 12.09
C GLN A 51 -10.41 -3.02 11.50
N TYR A 52 -9.83 -4.17 11.13
CA TYR A 52 -10.57 -5.34 10.66
C TYR A 52 -10.93 -6.33 11.79
N THR A 53 -11.29 -5.82 12.98
CA THR A 53 -11.85 -6.67 14.03
C THR A 53 -13.36 -6.95 13.80
N PRO A 54 -13.88 -8.11 14.25
CA PRO A 54 -15.31 -8.33 14.42
C PRO A 54 -15.92 -7.48 15.55
N MET A 55 -15.10 -6.91 16.43
CA MET A 55 -15.58 -6.14 17.58
C MET A 55 -16.18 -4.80 17.11
N PRO A 56 -17.49 -4.60 17.27
CA PRO A 56 -18.13 -3.39 16.80
C PRO A 56 -17.65 -2.16 17.58
N GLY A 57 -17.41 -1.05 16.87
CA GLY A 57 -17.41 0.28 17.46
C GLY A 57 -16.06 1.01 17.59
N TYR A 58 -14.92 0.30 17.57
CA TYR A 58 -13.61 0.98 17.70
C TYR A 58 -13.26 1.89 16.53
N TYR A 59 -13.67 1.50 15.32
CA TYR A 59 -13.49 2.28 14.10
C TYR A 59 -14.85 2.51 13.49
N ARG A 60 -15.33 3.76 13.51
CA ARG A 60 -16.62 4.14 12.92
C ARG A 60 -16.40 5.15 11.81
N ILE A 61 -16.69 4.76 10.57
CA ILE A 61 -16.61 5.68 9.43
C ILE A 61 -17.65 6.78 9.62
N GLU A 62 -17.21 8.03 9.59
CA GLU A 62 -18.07 9.21 9.66
C GLU A 62 -18.32 9.82 8.29
N ASN A 63 -17.30 9.84 7.43
CA ASN A 63 -17.39 10.37 6.08
C ASN A 63 -16.40 9.62 5.18
N LYS A 64 -16.78 9.34 3.93
CA LYS A 64 -15.94 8.66 2.95
C LYS A 64 -16.27 9.07 1.52
N ASN A 65 -15.22 9.27 0.73
CA ASN A 65 -15.27 9.23 -0.72
C ASN A 65 -14.04 8.46 -1.26
N ALA A 66 -13.72 8.60 -2.55
CA ALA A 66 -12.59 7.89 -3.17
C ALA A 66 -11.21 8.36 -2.66
N GLU A 67 -11.10 9.64 -2.29
CA GLU A 67 -9.85 10.32 -1.94
C GLU A 67 -9.75 10.64 -0.45
N TYR A 68 -10.79 10.35 0.31
CA TYR A 68 -10.90 10.78 1.70
C TYR A 68 -11.69 9.78 2.53
N VAL A 69 -11.23 9.55 3.77
CA VAL A 69 -12.07 8.95 4.81
C VAL A 69 -11.79 9.60 6.16
N LYS A 70 -12.85 9.82 6.92
CA LYS A 70 -12.82 10.20 8.34
C LYS A 70 -13.41 9.08 9.17
N ILE A 71 -12.68 8.68 10.19
CA ILE A 71 -13.02 7.56 11.07
C ILE A 71 -12.94 8.05 12.52
N ALA A 72 -14.04 7.90 13.26
CA ALA A 72 -14.03 8.06 14.71
C ALA A 72 -13.37 6.83 15.35
N LEU A 73 -12.42 7.08 16.25
CA LEU A 73 -11.70 6.07 17.03
C LEU A 73 -12.27 6.04 18.45
N ASN A 74 -12.86 4.91 18.86
CA ASN A 74 -13.51 4.78 20.17
C ASN A 74 -12.85 3.65 20.97
N PHE A 75 -11.70 3.90 21.59
CA PHE A 75 -11.00 2.88 22.37
C PHE A 75 -11.40 2.96 23.86
N PRO A 76 -11.53 1.84 24.59
CA PRO A 76 -11.94 1.86 25.99
C PRO A 76 -11.02 2.70 26.89
N GLU A 77 -9.72 2.72 26.58
CA GLU A 77 -8.69 3.41 27.35
C GLU A 77 -8.43 4.87 26.91
N ALA A 78 -9.15 5.36 25.90
CA ALA A 78 -8.96 6.72 25.37
C ALA A 78 -10.31 7.42 25.14
N LYS A 79 -10.33 8.75 25.25
CA LYS A 79 -11.45 9.52 24.70
C LYS A 79 -11.48 9.38 23.17
N ASN A 80 -12.65 9.67 22.59
CA ASN A 80 -12.87 9.53 21.15
C ASN A 80 -11.81 10.30 20.36
N GLY A 81 -11.04 9.59 19.55
CA GLY A 81 -10.07 10.13 18.61
C GLY A 81 -10.61 10.20 17.19
N THR A 82 -9.80 10.74 16.30
CA THR A 82 -10.10 10.79 14.87
C THR A 82 -8.92 10.26 14.07
N LEU A 83 -9.23 9.45 13.06
CA LEU A 83 -8.31 9.04 12.01
C LEU A 83 -8.82 9.62 10.68
N VAL A 84 -7.94 10.27 9.94
CA VAL A 84 -8.23 10.81 8.61
C VAL A 84 -7.21 10.27 7.62
N HIS A 85 -7.67 9.71 6.51
CA HIS A 85 -6.82 9.47 5.34
C HIS A 85 -7.23 10.41 4.22
N ARG A 86 -6.23 10.99 3.55
CA ARG A 86 -6.35 11.75 2.29
C ARG A 86 -5.47 11.08 1.25
N LEU A 87 -6.07 10.54 0.21
CA LEU A 87 -5.40 9.86 -0.90
C LEU A 87 -5.63 10.67 -2.18
N GLN A 88 -4.57 11.16 -2.79
CA GLN A 88 -4.64 11.91 -4.04
C GLN A 88 -3.84 11.18 -5.12
N LYS A 89 -4.43 10.98 -6.29
CA LYS A 89 -3.71 10.50 -7.48
C LYS A 89 -3.00 11.67 -8.14
N THR A 90 -1.67 11.64 -8.22
CA THR A 90 -0.86 12.74 -8.77
C THR A 90 -0.38 12.45 -10.20
N ALA A 91 -0.29 11.17 -10.58
CA ALA A 91 -0.01 10.72 -11.95
C ALA A 91 -0.58 9.29 -12.17
N PRO A 92 -0.54 8.71 -13.38
CA PRO A 92 -1.12 7.39 -13.66
C PRO A 92 -0.74 6.27 -12.69
N SER A 93 0.51 6.27 -12.22
CA SER A 93 1.07 5.30 -11.26
C SER A 93 1.64 5.96 -10.00
N HIS A 94 1.21 7.18 -9.68
CA HIS A 94 1.70 7.93 -8.51
C HIS A 94 0.55 8.50 -7.69
N TRP A 95 0.71 8.43 -6.37
CA TRP A 95 -0.25 8.92 -5.40
C TRP A 95 0.48 9.54 -4.20
N THR A 96 -0.24 10.40 -3.49
CA THR A 96 0.15 10.87 -2.16
C THR A 96 -0.91 10.44 -1.16
N LEU A 97 -0.46 9.84 -0.06
CA LEU A 97 -1.30 9.50 1.08
C LEU A 97 -0.85 10.33 2.28
N ARG A 98 -1.79 11.04 2.89
CA ARG A 98 -1.63 11.66 4.18
C ARG A 98 -2.59 11.03 5.17
N SER A 99 -2.03 10.43 6.22
CA SER A 99 -2.79 9.81 7.29
C SER A 99 -2.56 10.58 8.58
N GLU A 100 -3.63 11.05 9.20
CA GLU A 100 -3.59 11.87 10.41
C GLU A 100 -4.37 11.16 11.51
N VAL A 101 -3.78 11.08 12.70
CA VAL A 101 -4.43 10.58 13.91
C VAL A 101 -4.38 11.67 14.95
N ASP A 102 -5.53 11.94 15.56
CA ASP A 102 -5.63 12.93 16.62
C ASP A 102 -6.51 12.44 17.77
N PHE A 103 -6.14 12.84 18.97
CA PHE A 103 -6.90 12.60 20.19
C PHE A 103 -6.95 13.90 20.99
N PRO A 104 -8.12 14.28 21.52
CA PRO A 104 -8.29 15.55 22.21
C PRO A 104 -7.50 15.65 23.53
N GLU A 105 -7.06 14.51 24.08
CA GLU A 105 -6.28 14.43 25.32
C GLU A 105 -5.02 13.60 25.10
N HIS A 106 -4.06 13.74 26.01
CA HIS A 106 -2.87 12.90 25.99
C HIS A 106 -3.25 11.43 26.21
N ILE A 107 -2.91 10.57 25.26
CA ILE A 107 -3.15 9.13 25.33
C ILE A 107 -1.89 8.34 25.00
N GLU A 108 -1.75 7.16 25.62
CA GLU A 108 -0.58 6.28 25.44
C GLU A 108 -0.90 5.06 24.56
N LEU A 109 -1.63 5.26 23.45
CA LEU A 109 -1.91 4.20 22.49
C LEU A 109 -0.99 4.34 21.26
N PRO A 110 0.05 3.52 21.06
CA PRO A 110 0.80 3.53 19.81
C PRO A 110 -0.08 3.04 18.64
N GLY A 111 -0.07 3.79 17.54
CA GLY A 111 -0.78 3.47 16.30
C GLY A 111 0.17 3.13 15.15
N VAL A 112 -0.20 2.12 14.35
CA VAL A 112 0.53 1.70 13.15
C VAL A 112 -0.41 1.42 11.98
N MET A 113 0.07 1.63 10.76
CA MET A 113 -0.47 1.00 9.57
C MET A 113 0.17 -0.38 9.44
N SER A 114 -0.62 -1.45 9.52
CA SER A 114 -0.15 -2.83 9.42
C SER A 114 -0.60 -3.47 8.10
N LEU A 115 0.35 -4.09 7.40
CA LEU A 115 0.11 -4.95 6.26
C LEU A 115 0.54 -6.38 6.59
N ARG A 116 -0.39 -7.32 6.45
CA ARG A 116 -0.11 -8.75 6.56
C ARG A 116 0.21 -9.33 5.19
N LEU A 117 1.37 -9.95 5.09
CA LEU A 117 1.86 -10.64 3.91
C LEU A 117 1.67 -12.15 4.10
N PRO A 118 0.83 -12.83 3.31
CA PRO A 118 0.61 -14.27 3.47
C PRO A 118 1.91 -15.06 3.39
N GLY A 119 2.16 -15.93 4.37
CA GLY A 119 3.41 -16.69 4.47
C GLY A 119 3.68 -17.60 3.27
N GLU A 120 2.63 -18.19 2.70
CA GLU A 120 2.74 -19.05 1.51
C GLU A 120 3.18 -18.27 0.27
N GLU A 121 2.82 -16.99 0.16
CA GLU A 121 3.15 -16.13 -0.98
C GLU A 121 4.52 -15.46 -0.79
N TYR A 122 4.88 -15.11 0.45
CA TYR A 122 6.04 -14.27 0.75
C TYR A 122 7.25 -15.02 1.30
N ARG A 123 7.16 -16.33 1.58
CA ARG A 123 8.34 -17.09 2.03
C ARG A 123 9.41 -17.10 0.94
N GLY A 124 10.64 -16.72 1.30
CA GLY A 124 11.76 -16.58 0.36
C GLY A 124 11.72 -15.30 -0.50
N VAL A 125 10.65 -14.51 -0.43
CA VAL A 125 10.56 -13.22 -1.14
C VAL A 125 11.45 -12.19 -0.46
N LYS A 126 12.07 -11.34 -1.27
CA LYS A 126 12.88 -10.21 -0.80
C LYS A 126 12.11 -8.91 -0.95
N LEU A 127 11.90 -8.22 0.16
CA LEU A 127 11.50 -6.81 0.14
C LEU A 127 12.76 -5.94 0.07
N LYS A 128 12.62 -4.64 -0.16
CA LYS A 128 13.75 -3.71 0.00
C LYS A 128 13.35 -2.51 0.86
N ALA A 129 14.23 -2.10 1.76
CA ALA A 129 14.06 -0.88 2.55
C ALA A 129 15.34 -0.05 2.53
N ASP A 130 15.27 1.19 2.07
CA ASP A 130 16.43 2.07 1.80
C ASP A 130 17.58 1.33 1.09
N GLY A 131 17.26 0.61 0.01
CA GLY A 131 18.23 -0.19 -0.75
C GLY A 131 18.73 -1.46 -0.06
N THR A 132 18.39 -1.70 1.20
CA THR A 132 18.73 -2.95 1.92
C THR A 132 17.72 -4.04 1.58
N GLU A 133 18.18 -5.21 1.13
CA GLU A 133 17.31 -6.37 0.92
C GLU A 133 16.85 -6.97 2.27
N LEU A 134 15.55 -7.19 2.41
CA LEU A 134 14.94 -7.84 3.57
C LEU A 134 14.37 -9.18 3.13
N LEU A 135 15.05 -10.27 3.49
CA LEU A 135 14.58 -11.62 3.19
C LEU A 135 13.46 -12.01 4.16
N CYS A 136 12.28 -12.35 3.62
CA CYS A 136 11.27 -13.10 4.33
C CYS A 136 11.72 -14.56 4.42
N PRO A 137 12.06 -15.11 5.61
CA PRO A 137 12.65 -16.45 5.72
C PRO A 137 11.79 -17.54 5.07
N PRO A 138 12.39 -18.50 4.33
CA PRO A 138 11.64 -19.63 3.77
C PRO A 138 10.94 -20.46 4.85
N VAL A 139 11.62 -20.69 5.97
CA VAL A 139 11.15 -21.47 7.12
C VAL A 139 11.00 -20.55 8.33
N PRO A 140 9.93 -20.70 9.15
CA PRO A 140 9.80 -19.94 10.38
C PRO A 140 10.99 -20.20 11.32
N PRO A 141 11.49 -19.18 12.03
CA PRO A 141 12.62 -19.36 12.94
C PRO A 141 12.23 -20.25 14.13
N GLY A 142 13.10 -21.21 14.47
CA GLY A 142 12.88 -22.16 15.57
C GLY A 142 13.14 -21.56 16.95
N ASP A 143 14.01 -20.55 17.03
CA ASP A 143 14.17 -19.62 18.14
C ASP A 143 13.26 -18.40 17.92
N LYS A 144 12.65 -17.86 18.98
CA LYS A 144 11.58 -16.82 18.96
C LYS A 144 11.98 -15.44 18.37
N LYS A 145 12.95 -15.37 17.45
CA LYS A 145 13.36 -14.18 16.71
C LYS A 145 12.33 -13.86 15.62
N ALA A 146 11.16 -13.42 16.05
CA ALA A 146 10.10 -12.99 15.15
C ALA A 146 10.51 -11.75 14.35
N ILE A 147 11.29 -10.84 14.94
CA ILE A 147 11.66 -9.58 14.28
C ILE A 147 12.76 -9.83 13.25
N ILE A 148 12.44 -9.62 11.97
CA ILE A 148 13.39 -9.69 10.85
C ILE A 148 14.11 -8.35 10.70
N PHE A 149 13.37 -7.25 10.82
CA PHE A 149 13.90 -5.92 10.59
C PHE A 149 13.14 -4.86 11.39
N ARG A 150 13.86 -3.89 11.95
CA ARG A 150 13.27 -2.81 12.76
C ARG A 150 14.14 -1.55 12.74
N ARG A 151 13.77 -0.52 11.97
CA ARG A 151 14.44 0.80 11.99
C ARG A 151 13.59 1.88 11.34
N GLN A 152 14.06 3.13 11.45
CA GLN A 152 13.58 4.24 10.62
C GLN A 152 13.99 4.01 9.16
N CYS A 153 13.05 4.23 8.23
CA CYS A 153 13.26 4.12 6.79
C CYS A 153 12.66 5.32 6.05
N ARG A 154 13.14 5.54 4.83
CA ARG A 154 12.59 6.53 3.90
C ARG A 154 11.91 5.92 2.69
N GLU A 155 12.30 4.70 2.34
CA GLU A 155 11.73 3.97 1.22
C GLU A 155 11.48 2.51 1.62
N LEU A 156 10.30 2.00 1.27
CA LEU A 156 9.94 0.58 1.33
C LEU A 156 9.45 0.15 -0.05
N ARG A 157 9.98 -0.96 -0.54
CA ARG A 157 9.62 -1.60 -1.80
C ARG A 157 9.05 -2.98 -1.55
N ILE A 158 7.85 -3.21 -2.05
CA ILE A 158 7.10 -4.46 -1.89
C ILE A 158 6.86 -5.04 -3.29
N PRO A 159 7.45 -6.20 -3.61
CA PRO A 159 7.16 -6.89 -4.86
C PRO A 159 5.68 -7.25 -4.98
N ASP A 160 5.19 -7.17 -6.20
CA ASP A 160 3.86 -7.59 -6.61
C ASP A 160 3.95 -8.41 -7.90
N GLN A 161 2.84 -9.03 -8.34
CA GLN A 161 2.86 -9.97 -9.47
C GLN A 161 3.47 -9.40 -10.76
N ASN A 162 3.21 -8.12 -11.05
CA ASN A 162 3.58 -7.46 -12.31
C ASN A 162 4.52 -6.27 -12.12
N GLY A 163 5.06 -6.07 -10.92
CA GLY A 163 5.79 -4.85 -10.59
C GLY A 163 6.16 -4.75 -9.12
N GLU A 164 6.29 -3.51 -8.65
CA GLU A 164 6.71 -3.21 -7.29
C GLU A 164 5.93 -1.98 -6.78
N TRP A 165 5.40 -2.09 -5.56
CA TRP A 165 4.89 -0.95 -4.83
C TRP A 165 6.03 -0.27 -4.09
N ILE A 166 6.21 1.03 -4.31
CA ILE A 166 7.25 1.84 -3.70
C ILE A 166 6.57 2.89 -2.81
N LEU A 167 6.84 2.81 -1.50
CA LEU A 167 6.34 3.73 -0.49
C LEU A 167 7.50 4.59 0.00
N LYS A 168 7.43 5.90 -0.23
CA LYS A 168 8.45 6.89 0.15
C LYS A 168 7.88 7.84 1.20
N GLY A 169 8.60 8.08 2.29
CA GLY A 169 8.16 8.94 3.39
C GLY A 169 9.19 8.99 4.51
N ASP A 170 8.76 9.28 5.74
CA ASP A 170 9.60 9.13 6.93
C ASP A 170 8.84 8.29 7.96
N PHE A 171 9.19 7.01 8.08
CA PHE A 171 8.46 6.07 8.91
C PHE A 171 9.37 5.07 9.61
N HIS A 172 8.96 4.65 10.80
CA HIS A 172 9.60 3.54 11.48
C HIS A 172 8.99 2.22 11.00
N LEU A 173 9.79 1.41 10.30
CA LEU A 173 9.42 0.13 9.73
C LEU A 173 9.72 -1.02 10.71
N LEU A 174 8.76 -1.92 10.88
CA LEU A 174 8.96 -3.25 11.45
C LEU A 174 8.58 -4.29 10.41
N LEU A 175 9.43 -5.30 10.21
CA LEU A 175 9.09 -6.55 9.54
C LEU A 175 9.23 -7.69 10.56
N GLN A 176 8.17 -8.45 10.74
CA GLN A 176 8.09 -9.56 11.70
C GLN A 176 7.58 -10.83 11.00
N ASP A 177 8.17 -11.97 11.31
CA ASP A 177 7.66 -13.30 10.95
C ASP A 177 6.72 -13.78 12.06
N ASN A 178 5.40 -13.72 11.84
CA ASN A 178 4.44 -14.20 12.82
C ASN A 178 4.33 -15.72 12.85
N ARG A 179 4.83 -16.43 11.83
CA ARG A 179 4.71 -17.89 11.72
C ARG A 179 5.46 -18.66 12.81
N CYS A 180 6.38 -17.99 13.53
CA CYS A 180 7.02 -18.58 14.71
C CYS A 180 6.06 -18.71 15.91
N PHE A 181 4.88 -18.08 15.86
CA PHE A 181 3.84 -18.23 16.88
C PHE A 181 2.84 -19.33 16.50
N ARG A 182 2.25 -19.99 17.51
CA ARG A 182 1.40 -21.19 17.37
C ARG A 182 0.34 -21.12 16.25
N ASN A 183 -0.23 -19.93 15.99
CA ASN A 183 -1.29 -19.72 14.99
C ASN A 183 -0.93 -18.65 13.94
N GLY A 184 0.34 -18.23 13.87
CA GLY A 184 0.76 -17.24 12.89
C GLY A 184 0.95 -17.86 11.51
N LYS A 185 0.58 -17.10 10.48
CA LYS A 185 0.59 -17.57 9.09
C LYS A 185 1.09 -16.52 8.10
N ASP A 186 1.58 -15.40 8.61
CA ASP A 186 1.93 -14.22 7.83
C ASP A 186 3.28 -13.66 8.27
N PHE A 187 3.86 -12.85 7.40
CA PHE A 187 4.76 -11.79 7.82
C PHE A 187 3.95 -10.52 8.03
N GLU A 188 4.38 -9.68 8.96
CA GLU A 188 3.72 -8.42 9.25
C GLU A 188 4.68 -7.26 9.04
N LEU A 189 4.25 -6.33 8.18
CA LEU A 189 4.88 -5.04 7.96
C LEU A 189 4.12 -4.00 8.76
N ARG A 190 4.80 -3.18 9.56
CA ARG A 190 4.18 -2.07 10.28
C ARG A 190 4.90 -0.75 9.98
N LEU A 191 4.12 0.25 9.58
CA LEU A 191 4.56 1.64 9.44
C LEU A 191 3.99 2.43 10.63
N SER A 192 4.85 3.04 11.44
CA SER A 192 4.44 3.71 12.68
C SER A 192 4.19 5.20 12.46
N PHE A 193 3.12 5.74 13.05
CA PHE A 193 2.80 7.18 13.06
C PHE A 193 3.64 7.96 14.06
N THR A 194 4.03 7.29 15.14
CA THR A 194 4.84 7.84 16.22
C THR A 194 6.06 6.94 16.44
N ARG A 195 7.07 7.43 17.17
CA ARG A 195 8.09 6.53 17.72
C ARG A 195 7.35 5.46 18.55
N LEU A 196 7.63 4.18 18.32
CA LEU A 196 7.01 3.04 19.02
C LEU A 196 7.36 2.96 20.52
N LYS A 197 7.97 4.00 21.09
CA LYS A 197 8.29 4.10 22.51
C LYS A 197 7.30 5.08 23.16
N PRO A 198 6.55 4.65 24.18
CA PRO A 198 5.68 5.55 24.94
C PRO A 198 6.45 6.75 25.52
N PRO A 199 5.78 7.91 25.70
CA PRO A 199 4.40 8.14 25.30
C PRO A 199 4.27 8.43 23.78
N ALA A 200 3.27 7.85 23.13
CA ALA A 200 2.88 8.26 21.78
C ALA A 200 2.46 9.74 21.82
N ARG A 201 2.82 10.51 20.80
CA ARG A 201 2.47 11.94 20.71
C ARG A 201 1.46 12.14 19.59
N TYR A 202 0.30 12.68 19.94
CA TYR A 202 -0.77 13.07 19.03
C TYR A 202 -0.92 14.61 19.04
N PRO A 203 -1.33 15.24 17.92
CA PRO A 203 -1.62 14.62 16.63
C PRO A 203 -0.38 14.01 15.97
N ALA A 204 -0.57 12.91 15.24
CA ALA A 204 0.48 12.19 14.53
C ALA A 204 0.13 12.12 13.05
N VAL A 205 1.14 12.25 12.19
CA VAL A 205 0.97 12.29 10.74
C VAL A 205 1.93 11.30 10.09
N LEU A 206 1.41 10.54 9.14
CA LEU A 206 2.18 9.71 8.22
C LEU A 206 1.90 10.19 6.79
N ASP A 207 2.90 10.84 6.20
CA ASP A 207 2.88 11.29 4.81
C ASP A 207 3.69 10.30 3.94
N LEU A 208 3.06 9.77 2.89
CA LEU A 208 3.66 8.83 1.95
C LEU A 208 3.45 9.30 0.51
N ALA A 209 4.51 9.33 -0.28
CA ALA A 209 4.44 9.25 -1.72
C ALA A 209 4.44 7.76 -2.12
N ILE A 210 3.47 7.34 -2.91
CA ILE A 210 3.26 5.95 -3.31
C ILE A 210 3.37 5.87 -4.83
N GLU A 211 4.16 4.92 -5.30
CA GLU A 211 4.40 4.67 -6.72
C GLU A 211 4.19 3.19 -7.01
N TYR A 212 3.58 2.88 -8.16
CA TYR A 212 3.61 1.53 -8.71
C TYR A 212 4.54 1.49 -9.92
N TRP A 213 5.63 0.75 -9.79
CA TRP A 213 6.63 0.61 -10.84
C TRP A 213 6.45 -0.72 -11.56
N THR A 214 6.35 -0.69 -12.88
CA THR A 214 6.42 -1.87 -13.74
C THR A 214 7.69 -1.79 -14.58
N ALA A 215 8.38 -2.91 -14.76
CA ALA A 215 9.39 -3.00 -15.80
C ALA A 215 8.66 -2.95 -17.14
N GLN A 216 8.59 -1.79 -17.80
CA GLN A 216 8.12 -1.72 -19.18
C GLN A 216 9.01 -2.64 -20.04
N GLN A 217 8.40 -3.65 -20.68
CA GLN A 217 8.97 -4.19 -21.92
C GLN A 217 9.03 -3.01 -22.91
N PRO A 218 10.17 -2.70 -23.53
CA PRO A 218 10.19 -1.72 -24.61
C PRO A 218 9.29 -2.26 -25.73
N SER A 219 8.21 -1.56 -26.04
CA SER A 219 7.44 -1.82 -27.26
C SER A 219 8.34 -1.45 -28.44
N ASP A 220 8.85 -2.47 -29.11
CA ASP A 220 9.61 -2.37 -30.34
C ASP A 220 8.68 -1.84 -31.45
N HIS A 221 8.56 -0.52 -31.57
CA HIS A 221 8.02 0.12 -32.77
C HIS A 221 9.13 0.27 -33.79
N SER A 222 9.59 -0.86 -34.30
CA SER A 222 10.36 -0.95 -35.53
C SER A 222 9.72 -2.02 -36.41
N GLN A 223 9.61 -1.70 -37.70
CA GLN A 223 9.09 -2.53 -38.80
C GLN A 223 7.58 -2.41 -39.06
N THR A 224 7.21 -1.55 -40.00
CA THR A 224 6.88 -1.99 -41.38
C THR A 224 6.51 -0.78 -42.25
N ASN A 225 7.34 -0.50 -43.27
CA ASN A 225 6.95 -0.19 -44.65
C ASN A 225 8.12 0.47 -45.39
N LEU A 226 9.04 -0.38 -45.84
CA LEU A 226 9.84 -0.14 -47.03
C LEU A 226 9.49 -1.26 -48.01
N GLN A 227 9.31 -0.88 -49.28
CA GLN A 227 9.03 -1.68 -50.47
C GLN A 227 7.56 -1.96 -50.76
N GLN A 228 6.96 -1.10 -51.59
CA GLN A 228 6.59 -1.47 -52.95
C GLN A 228 6.35 -0.19 -53.74
N ASP A 229 7.25 0.12 -54.68
CA ASP A 229 6.90 0.80 -55.93
C ASP A 229 8.10 0.71 -56.87
N LYS A 230 8.11 -0.35 -57.67
CA LYS A 230 8.75 -0.33 -58.98
C LYS A 230 8.17 -1.43 -59.88
N VAL A 231 7.81 -0.97 -61.08
CA VAL A 231 7.61 -1.69 -62.34
C VAL A 231 6.17 -2.10 -62.71
N SER A 232 5.52 -1.20 -63.47
CA SER A 232 4.81 -1.45 -64.74
C SER A 232 4.36 -0.06 -65.28
N ASP A 233 4.43 0.34 -66.55
CA ASP A 233 4.59 -0.37 -67.82
C ASP A 233 5.15 0.57 -68.90
N GLU A 234 5.83 -0.04 -69.89
CA GLU A 234 5.92 0.44 -71.27
C GLU A 234 4.56 0.28 -71.97
N LYS A 235 3.99 1.38 -72.48
CA LYS A 235 3.53 1.59 -73.87
C LYS A 235 2.70 2.85 -74.01
#